data_AF-A2U2J5-F1
#
_entry.id   AF-A2U2J5-F1
#
_cell.length_a   1.000
_cell.length_b   1.000
_cell.length_c   1.000
_cell.angle_alpha   90.00
_cell.angle_beta   90.00
_cell.angle_gamma   90.00
#
_symmetry.space_group_name_H-M   'P 1'
#
loop_
_entity.id
_entity.type
_entity.pdbx_description
1 polymer ?
#
loop_
_entity_poly.entity_id
_entity_poly.type
_entity_poly.pdbx_seq_one_letter_code
_entity_poly.pdbx_strand_id
1 'polypeptide(L)'
;MKKGIYSVLFLILLFSCKPAEYKDLNDGLYAEIQTNKGDILIELYAKDVPMTVANFVALSEGTNNRVADSLQGKRFYDGIRFHRVVDNFIIQGGDPTETGRGTAGYRFGDEFTRDKEGSLKYKHDDAGILSMANGGPNSNGSQFFITHKPIPHLDGKHSVFGKTIVNSKQLAALKKKFTDSLALQKAIDSVRMVVVNSIQRLDTIETIKVIRIGSEAKSFDEAEIFDTKLSQFAESEEDRLKKEKDIETARYSKYLADKDAFLAKMDESKATKTDSGLRILKLKSNPSGKKVVDNKPIQAHFTLYTADGKKIQTTEENSKPFVFQLDDEERPMITGFKEGVKNLRVGEKVRLFIPYYIGFGEAKYGPFPAKSDLVFEVEILEIGK
;
A
#
# COMPACT_ATOMS: atom_id res chain seq x y z
N MET A 1 47.15 68.53 18.53
CA MET A 1 46.09 67.91 17.69
C MET A 1 46.26 66.40 17.70
N LYS A 2 45.45 65.66 18.46
CA LYS A 2 45.24 64.21 18.28
C LYS A 2 43.75 63.97 18.51
N LYS A 3 42.98 63.77 17.44
CA LYS A 3 41.56 63.41 17.50
C LYS A 3 41.46 61.89 17.50
N GLY A 4 41.01 61.31 18.61
CA GLY A 4 40.61 59.91 18.68
C GLY A 4 39.23 59.74 18.06
N ILE A 5 39.10 58.83 17.10
CA ILE A 5 37.82 58.38 16.56
C ILE A 5 37.51 57.05 17.25
N TYR A 6 36.56 57.06 18.17
CA TYR A 6 35.95 55.85 18.71
C TYR A 6 34.77 55.47 17.81
N SER A 7 34.92 54.42 17.02
CA SER A 7 33.81 53.78 16.31
C SER A 7 33.06 52.89 17.28
N VAL A 8 31.88 53.32 17.72
CA VAL A 8 30.95 52.50 18.50
C VAL A 8 30.21 51.57 17.54
N LEU A 9 30.51 50.27 17.62
CA LEU A 9 29.82 49.21 16.90
C LEU A 9 28.48 48.94 17.62
N PHE A 10 27.37 49.36 17.04
CA PHE A 10 26.03 49.11 17.59
C PHE A 10 25.62 47.67 17.26
N LEU A 11 25.82 46.75 18.21
CA LEU A 11 25.37 45.37 18.11
C LEU A 11 23.84 45.33 18.31
N ILE A 12 23.08 45.31 17.21
CA ILE A 12 21.62 45.14 17.26
C ILE A 12 21.32 43.67 17.59
N LEU A 13 21.15 43.37 18.88
CA LEU A 13 20.58 42.11 19.34
C LEU A 13 19.08 42.10 19.00
N LEU A 14 18.73 41.53 17.85
CA LEU A 14 17.34 41.19 17.52
C LEU A 14 16.90 40.05 18.43
N PHE A 15 16.36 40.38 19.61
CA PHE A 15 15.56 39.43 20.38
C PHE A 15 14.27 39.18 19.60
N SER A 16 14.28 38.16 18.75
CA SER A 16 13.07 37.59 18.15
C SER A 16 12.23 36.99 19.27
N CYS A 17 11.39 37.80 19.92
CA CYS A 17 10.40 37.32 20.87
C CYS A 17 9.49 36.31 20.18
N LYS A 18 9.47 35.07 20.66
CA LYS A 18 8.50 34.05 20.22
C LYS A 18 7.09 34.63 20.45
N PRO A 19 6.16 34.53 19.48
CA PRO A 19 4.76 34.88 19.71
C PRO A 19 4.22 34.17 20.95
N ALA A 20 3.39 34.87 21.73
CA ALA A 20 2.89 34.35 23.01
C ALA A 20 2.14 33.01 22.89
N GLU A 21 1.62 32.68 21.71
CA GLU A 21 0.95 31.42 21.40
C GLU A 21 1.87 30.20 21.40
N TYR A 22 3.17 30.39 21.15
CA TYR A 22 4.14 29.29 21.01
C TYR A 22 5.23 29.31 22.08
N LYS A 23 5.15 30.23 23.05
CA LYS A 23 6.22 30.51 24.00
C LYS A 23 6.63 29.29 24.83
N ASP A 24 5.65 28.47 25.20
CA ASP A 24 5.82 27.32 26.12
C ASP A 24 5.69 25.98 25.38
N LEU A 25 5.76 25.97 24.06
CA LEU A 25 5.90 24.73 23.29
C LEU A 25 7.33 24.19 23.43
N ASN A 26 7.45 22.86 23.40
CA ASN A 26 8.73 22.18 23.41
C ASN A 26 9.53 22.49 22.13
N ASP A 27 10.82 22.20 22.16
CA ASP A 27 11.64 22.21 20.94
C ASP A 27 11.12 21.13 19.98
N GLY A 28 10.93 21.51 18.72
CA GLY A 28 10.26 20.68 17.72
C GLY A 28 9.76 21.48 16.53
N LEU A 29 9.18 20.75 15.58
CA LEU A 29 8.56 21.29 14.38
C LEU A 29 7.04 21.19 14.51
N TYR A 30 6.34 22.27 14.18
CA TYR A 30 4.89 22.34 14.25
C TYR A 30 4.32 22.92 12.96
N ALA A 31 3.06 22.60 12.67
CA ALA A 31 2.30 23.23 11.60
C ALA A 31 0.97 23.76 12.13
N GLU A 32 0.66 25.00 11.79
CA GLU A 32 -0.63 25.63 12.03
C GLU A 32 -1.37 25.69 10.69
N ILE A 33 -2.35 24.80 10.52
CA ILE A 33 -3.23 24.79 9.35
C ILE A 33 -4.32 25.83 9.59
N GLN A 34 -4.22 26.96 8.90
CA GLN A 34 -5.19 28.04 8.96
C GLN A 34 -6.32 27.71 7.99
N THR A 35 -7.55 27.68 8.48
CA THR A 35 -8.73 27.33 7.68
C THR A 35 -9.82 28.38 7.85
N ASN A 36 -10.80 28.37 6.95
CA ASN A 36 -12.01 29.18 7.08
C ASN A 36 -12.89 28.82 8.30
N LYS A 37 -12.51 27.80 9.09
CA LYS A 37 -13.15 27.40 10.37
C LYS A 37 -12.28 27.68 11.61
N GLY A 38 -11.09 28.25 11.42
CA GLY A 38 -10.10 28.50 12.46
C GLY A 38 -8.84 27.65 12.29
N ASP A 39 -7.96 27.73 13.28
CA ASP A 39 -6.61 27.18 13.17
C ASP A 39 -6.49 25.80 13.83
N ILE A 40 -5.81 24.88 13.15
CA ILE A 40 -5.47 23.55 13.66
C ILE A 40 -3.95 23.52 13.90
N LEU A 41 -3.53 23.51 15.17
CA LEU A 41 -2.12 23.39 15.53
C LEU A 41 -1.72 21.92 15.68
N ILE A 42 -0.62 21.54 15.04
CA ILE A 42 -0.13 20.17 14.94
C ILE A 42 1.35 20.11 15.30
N GLU A 43 1.71 19.16 16.15
CA GLU A 43 3.11 18.74 16.37
C GLU A 43 3.52 17.75 15.28
N LEU A 44 4.69 17.97 14.65
CA LEU A 44 5.22 17.14 13.58
C LEU A 44 6.37 16.25 14.08
N TYR A 45 6.37 14.99 13.67
CA TYR A 45 7.32 13.98 14.14
C TYR A 45 8.61 13.93 13.30
N ALA A 46 9.22 15.09 13.07
CA ALA A 46 10.34 15.31 12.13
C ALA A 46 11.54 14.38 12.35
N LYS A 47 11.83 14.02 13.61
CA LYS A 47 12.94 13.14 13.97
C LYS A 47 12.72 11.69 13.54
N ASP A 48 11.48 11.24 13.61
CA ASP A 48 11.13 9.82 13.50
C ASP A 48 10.61 9.45 12.11
N VAL A 49 9.94 10.39 11.44
CA VAL A 49 9.43 10.26 10.05
C VAL A 49 9.89 11.45 9.19
N PRO A 50 11.21 11.62 9.02
CA PRO A 50 11.80 12.81 8.42
C PRO A 50 11.39 13.03 6.96
N MET A 51 11.26 11.98 6.14
CA MET A 51 10.88 12.15 4.72
C MET A 51 9.46 12.68 4.58
N THR A 52 8.53 12.13 5.37
CA THR A 52 7.11 12.49 5.35
C THR A 52 6.92 13.93 5.84
N VAL A 53 7.58 14.28 6.94
CA VAL A 53 7.52 15.65 7.48
C VAL A 53 8.19 16.64 6.54
N ALA A 54 9.35 16.31 5.98
CA ALA A 54 10.05 17.14 5.00
C ALA A 54 9.18 17.41 3.76
N ASN A 55 8.52 16.38 3.21
CA ASN A 55 7.56 16.55 2.11
C ASN A 55 6.45 17.55 2.48
N PHE A 56 5.78 17.34 3.62
CA PHE A 56 4.66 18.16 4.05
C PHE A 56 5.08 19.62 4.28
N VAL A 57 6.21 19.84 4.93
CA VAL A 57 6.77 21.17 5.21
C VAL A 57 7.21 21.87 3.92
N ALA A 58 7.93 21.17 3.05
CA ALA A 58 8.41 21.73 1.78
C ALA A 58 7.25 22.12 0.85
N LEU A 59 6.18 21.33 0.82
CA LEU A 59 4.95 21.69 0.10
C LEU A 59 4.24 22.90 0.74
N SER A 60 4.20 22.97 2.08
CA SER A 60 3.59 24.09 2.81
C SER A 60 4.33 25.42 2.58
N GLU A 61 5.65 25.39 2.50
CA GLU A 61 6.49 26.58 2.36
C GLU A 61 6.86 26.90 0.91
N GLY A 62 6.57 26.00 -0.03
CA GLY A 62 6.88 26.15 -1.46
C GLY A 62 8.36 25.91 -1.78
N THR A 63 9.10 25.24 -0.89
CA THR A 63 10.53 24.91 -1.03
C THR A 63 10.78 23.53 -1.65
N ASN A 64 9.72 22.79 -1.99
CA ASN A 64 9.83 21.46 -2.59
C ASN A 64 10.42 21.52 -4.02
N ASN A 65 11.48 20.77 -4.31
CA ASN A 65 12.18 20.76 -5.62
C ASN A 65 11.65 19.70 -6.60
N ARG A 66 10.61 18.94 -6.22
CA ARG A 66 10.08 17.81 -7.02
C ARG A 66 8.72 18.11 -7.63
N VAL A 67 8.12 19.25 -7.30
CA VAL A 67 6.89 19.71 -7.94
C VAL A 67 7.18 20.16 -9.38
N ALA A 68 6.15 20.19 -10.22
CA ALA A 68 6.28 20.74 -11.57
C ALA A 68 6.66 22.23 -11.52
N ASP A 69 7.38 22.74 -12.52
CA ASP A 69 7.84 24.14 -12.62
C ASP A 69 6.73 25.16 -12.34
N SER A 70 5.50 24.87 -12.78
CA SER A 70 4.32 25.73 -12.56
C SER A 70 3.92 25.90 -11.08
N LEU A 71 4.41 25.05 -10.19
CA LEU A 71 4.16 25.03 -8.74
C LEU A 71 5.40 25.40 -7.91
N GLN A 72 6.57 25.56 -8.54
CA GLN A 72 7.81 25.90 -7.81
C GLN A 72 7.65 27.25 -7.09
N GLY A 73 8.09 27.31 -5.83
CA GLY A 73 7.99 28.53 -5.01
C GLY A 73 6.57 28.88 -4.55
N LYS A 74 5.55 28.10 -4.91
CA LYS A 74 4.17 28.30 -4.45
C LYS A 74 3.90 27.43 -3.24
N ARG A 75 3.23 28.00 -2.25
CA ARG A 75 2.67 27.25 -1.13
C ARG A 75 1.59 26.32 -1.65
N PHE A 76 1.89 25.02 -1.70
CA PHE A 76 1.08 24.03 -2.39
C PHE A 76 -0.33 23.90 -1.78
N TYR A 77 -0.44 24.03 -0.46
CA TYR A 77 -1.70 23.81 0.26
C TYR A 77 -2.62 25.04 0.32
N ASP A 78 -2.13 26.23 -0.04
CA ASP A 78 -2.93 27.45 -0.01
C ASP A 78 -4.11 27.33 -0.99
N GLY A 79 -5.32 27.47 -0.47
CA GLY A 79 -6.57 27.33 -1.22
C GLY A 79 -7.04 25.88 -1.46
N ILE A 80 -6.29 24.87 -1.02
CA ILE A 80 -6.74 23.48 -1.13
C ILE A 80 -7.89 23.22 -0.17
N ARG A 81 -8.90 22.49 -0.64
CA ARG A 81 -10.07 22.13 0.18
C ARG A 81 -9.98 20.73 0.76
N PHE A 82 -10.68 20.52 1.89
CA PHE A 82 -10.98 19.20 2.42
C PHE A 82 -12.03 18.52 1.52
N HIS A 83 -11.56 17.79 0.51
CA HIS A 83 -12.41 17.19 -0.52
C HIS A 83 -13.20 15.97 0.01
N ARG A 84 -12.72 15.33 1.09
CA ARG A 84 -13.36 14.19 1.73
C ARG A 84 -13.41 14.38 3.25
N VAL A 85 -14.62 14.45 3.78
CA VAL A 85 -14.90 14.52 5.22
C VAL A 85 -15.89 13.42 5.54
N VAL A 86 -15.55 12.58 6.52
CA VAL A 86 -16.36 11.45 6.94
C VAL A 86 -16.50 11.50 8.46
N ASP A 87 -17.74 11.71 8.92
CA ASP A 87 -18.07 11.80 10.33
C ASP A 87 -17.55 10.60 11.11
N ASN A 88 -16.98 10.86 12.29
CA ASN A 88 -16.37 9.84 13.14
C ASN A 88 -15.30 8.97 12.43
N PHE A 89 -14.65 9.50 11.40
CA PHE A 89 -13.55 8.83 10.73
C PHE A 89 -12.38 9.80 10.49
N ILE A 90 -12.45 10.65 9.47
CA ILE A 90 -11.35 11.56 9.09
C ILE A 90 -11.85 12.84 8.41
N ILE A 91 -11.02 13.88 8.44
CA ILE A 91 -10.98 14.95 7.43
C ILE A 91 -9.77 14.74 6.52
N GLN A 92 -9.94 14.79 5.21
CA GLN A 92 -8.88 14.52 4.22
C GLN A 92 -8.76 15.67 3.21
N GLY A 93 -7.52 16.12 3.01
CA GLY A 93 -7.15 17.24 2.15
C GLY A 93 -5.86 16.96 1.36
N GLY A 94 -5.28 18.01 0.76
CA GLY A 94 -4.01 17.93 0.04
C GLY A 94 -4.11 17.45 -1.42
N ASP A 95 -5.31 17.42 -2.00
CA ASP A 95 -5.52 17.15 -3.43
C ASP A 95 -5.87 18.45 -4.17
N PRO A 96 -4.99 18.97 -5.07
CA PRO A 96 -5.26 20.19 -5.83
C PRO A 96 -6.41 20.05 -6.86
N THR A 97 -6.80 18.81 -7.19
CA THR A 97 -7.91 18.51 -8.11
C THR A 97 -9.22 18.20 -7.41
N GLU A 98 -9.18 17.96 -6.10
CA GLU A 98 -10.32 17.55 -5.25
C GLU A 98 -11.00 16.24 -5.65
N THR A 99 -10.38 15.46 -6.53
CA THR A 99 -10.92 14.17 -7.01
C THR A 99 -10.63 13.00 -6.06
N GLY A 100 -9.75 13.21 -5.09
CA GLY A 100 -9.12 12.17 -4.28
C GLY A 100 -7.98 11.46 -4.98
N ARG A 101 -7.60 11.86 -6.20
CA ARG A 101 -6.57 11.22 -7.03
C ARG A 101 -5.38 12.12 -7.33
N GLY A 102 -5.53 13.44 -7.18
CA GLY A 102 -4.47 14.39 -7.48
C GLY A 102 -3.36 14.39 -6.43
N THR A 103 -2.18 14.84 -6.85
CA THR A 103 -0.94 14.83 -6.05
C THR A 103 -0.01 15.96 -6.46
N ALA A 104 1.09 16.14 -5.73
CA ALA A 104 2.16 17.08 -6.06
C ALA A 104 3.01 16.74 -7.31
N GLY A 105 2.69 15.64 -8.01
CA GLY A 105 3.39 15.23 -9.25
C GLY A 105 4.39 14.09 -9.08
N TYR A 106 4.58 13.58 -7.87
CA TYR A 106 5.49 12.47 -7.55
C TYR A 106 4.87 11.52 -6.51
N ARG A 107 5.56 10.41 -6.23
CA ARG A 107 5.24 9.45 -5.18
C ARG A 107 6.46 9.16 -4.33
N PHE A 108 6.25 8.78 -3.06
CA PHE A 108 7.32 8.37 -2.16
C PHE A 108 6.87 7.29 -1.17
N GLY A 109 7.86 6.64 -0.54
CA GLY A 109 7.69 5.53 0.39
C GLY A 109 6.96 5.88 1.69
N ASP A 110 6.49 4.84 2.39
CA ASP A 110 5.94 4.98 3.75
C ASP A 110 7.04 4.99 4.82
N GLU A 111 6.80 5.65 5.95
CA GLU A 111 7.69 5.65 7.12
C GLU A 111 6.94 5.10 8.35
N PHE A 112 7.26 3.85 8.72
CA PHE A 112 6.68 3.16 9.86
C PHE A 112 7.72 2.96 10.96
N THR A 113 8.04 4.03 11.69
CA THR A 113 9.02 4.02 12.77
C THR A 113 8.64 3.03 13.85
N ARG A 114 9.62 2.23 14.31
CA ARG A 114 9.44 1.27 15.40
C ARG A 114 10.11 1.74 16.68
N ASP A 115 9.51 1.42 17.82
CA ASP A 115 10.13 1.60 19.13
C ASP A 115 11.23 0.55 19.37
N LYS A 116 11.84 0.60 20.56
CA LYS A 116 12.95 -0.29 20.93
C LYS A 116 12.51 -1.76 21.01
N GLU A 117 11.23 -1.97 21.26
CA GLU A 117 10.56 -3.25 21.39
C GLU A 117 10.09 -3.80 20.01
N GLY A 118 10.34 -3.05 18.94
CA GLY A 118 9.98 -3.42 17.57
C GLY A 118 8.49 -3.20 17.23
N SER A 119 7.72 -2.59 18.11
CA SER A 119 6.33 -2.20 17.85
C SER A 119 6.26 -0.88 17.08
N LEU A 120 5.16 -0.62 16.36
CA LEU A 120 4.96 0.67 15.71
C LEU A 120 4.96 1.79 16.77
N LYS A 121 5.85 2.77 16.60
CA LYS A 121 5.98 3.91 17.51
C LYS A 121 4.77 4.84 17.41
N TYR A 122 4.27 5.04 16.19
CA TYR A 122 3.09 5.85 15.93
C TYR A 122 1.97 5.00 15.33
N LYS A 123 0.77 5.20 15.85
CA LYS A 123 -0.44 4.44 15.52
C LYS A 123 -1.61 5.40 15.39
N HIS A 124 -2.70 4.92 14.83
CA HIS A 124 -3.96 5.64 14.77
C HIS A 124 -4.82 5.30 16.00
N ASP A 125 -4.26 5.53 17.19
CA ASP A 125 -4.85 5.15 18.48
C ASP A 125 -5.57 6.29 19.20
N ASP A 126 -5.67 7.46 18.56
CA ASP A 126 -6.32 8.66 19.10
C ASP A 126 -7.03 9.47 17.99
N ALA A 127 -7.88 10.41 18.40
CA ALA A 127 -8.34 11.50 17.56
C ALA A 127 -7.23 12.54 17.35
N GLY A 128 -7.29 13.26 16.23
CA GLY A 128 -6.36 14.33 15.90
C GLY A 128 -5.00 13.84 15.40
N ILE A 129 -4.88 12.57 14.98
CA ILE A 129 -3.66 12.02 14.39
C ILE A 129 -3.56 12.48 12.93
N LEU A 130 -2.45 13.12 12.57
CA LEU A 130 -2.12 13.52 11.20
C LEU A 130 -1.36 12.39 10.51
N SER A 131 -1.86 11.96 9.35
CA SER A 131 -1.33 10.80 8.63
C SER A 131 -1.48 10.94 7.11
N MET A 132 -0.59 10.30 6.34
CA MET A 132 -0.61 10.37 4.88
C MET A 132 -1.75 9.56 4.28
N ALA A 133 -2.49 10.15 3.35
CA ALA A 133 -3.37 9.38 2.47
C ALA A 133 -2.53 8.80 1.31
N ASN A 134 -2.78 7.54 0.95
CA ASN A 134 -2.09 6.84 -0.13
C ASN A 134 -3.04 5.89 -0.88
N GLY A 135 -2.60 5.42 -2.05
CA GLY A 135 -3.31 4.44 -2.88
C GLY A 135 -2.81 3.00 -2.69
N GLY A 136 -2.15 2.72 -1.56
CA GLY A 136 -1.41 1.48 -1.31
C GLY A 136 0.04 1.73 -0.89
N PRO A 137 0.81 0.67 -0.60
CA PRO A 137 2.19 0.80 -0.14
C PRO A 137 3.03 1.68 -1.07
N ASN A 138 3.86 2.55 -0.48
CA ASN A 138 4.80 3.43 -1.16
C ASN A 138 4.17 4.39 -2.19
N SER A 139 2.95 4.83 -1.94
CA SER A 139 2.23 5.75 -2.84
C SER A 139 1.84 7.07 -2.17
N ASN A 140 2.62 7.50 -1.18
CA ASN A 140 2.44 8.82 -0.57
C ASN A 140 2.67 9.93 -1.59
N GLY A 141 1.96 11.05 -1.42
CA GLY A 141 2.07 12.23 -2.28
C GLY A 141 1.87 13.50 -1.46
N SER A 142 0.83 14.27 -1.78
CA SER A 142 0.49 15.48 -1.02
C SER A 142 -0.74 15.33 -0.13
N GLN A 143 -1.53 14.27 -0.31
CA GLN A 143 -2.76 14.10 0.44
C GLN A 143 -2.49 13.61 1.85
N PHE A 144 -3.21 14.19 2.81
CA PHE A 144 -3.14 13.84 4.22
C PHE A 144 -4.55 13.78 4.81
N PHE A 145 -4.66 13.15 5.98
CA PHE A 145 -5.88 13.18 6.77
C PHE A 145 -5.61 13.40 8.25
N ILE A 146 -6.62 13.91 8.95
CA ILE A 146 -6.64 14.03 10.42
C ILE A 146 -7.79 13.18 10.96
N THR A 147 -7.50 12.32 11.94
CA THR A 147 -8.49 11.39 12.50
C THR A 147 -9.52 12.08 13.41
N HIS A 148 -10.77 11.62 13.37
CA HIS A 148 -11.80 11.99 14.35
C HIS A 148 -11.82 11.06 15.56
N LYS A 149 -11.24 9.85 15.43
CA LYS A 149 -11.20 8.82 16.46
C LYS A 149 -10.07 7.80 16.19
N PRO A 150 -9.79 6.89 17.13
CA PRO A 150 -8.89 5.76 16.87
C PRO A 150 -9.35 4.89 15.70
N ILE A 151 -8.45 4.58 14.77
CA ILE A 151 -8.66 3.80 13.55
C ILE A 151 -7.52 2.79 13.31
N PRO A 152 -7.30 1.83 14.23
CA PRO A 152 -6.11 0.95 14.24
C PRO A 152 -5.98 0.04 13.00
N HIS A 153 -7.04 -0.15 12.21
CA HIS A 153 -6.97 -0.91 10.96
C HIS A 153 -6.11 -0.22 9.87
N LEU A 154 -5.71 1.03 10.09
CA LEU A 154 -4.77 1.80 9.26
C LEU A 154 -3.31 1.73 9.74
N ASP A 155 -3.05 1.12 10.89
CA ASP A 155 -1.69 0.99 11.43
C ASP A 155 -0.78 0.20 10.48
N GLY A 156 0.42 0.74 10.22
CA GLY A 156 1.37 0.15 9.28
C GLY A 156 0.94 0.20 7.82
N LYS A 157 -0.09 1.01 7.49
CA LYS A 157 -0.54 1.26 6.11
C LYS A 157 -0.46 2.73 5.70
N HIS A 158 -0.50 3.64 6.67
CA HIS A 158 -0.45 5.08 6.48
C HIS A 158 0.57 5.69 7.44
N SER A 159 1.52 6.47 6.92
CA SER A 159 2.57 7.11 7.72
C SER A 159 1.95 8.15 8.65
N VAL A 160 1.97 7.89 9.96
CA VAL A 160 1.59 8.88 10.98
C VAL A 160 2.76 9.84 11.17
N PHE A 161 2.51 11.14 10.99
CA PHE A 161 3.57 12.15 11.00
C PHE A 161 3.29 13.39 11.85
N GLY A 162 2.17 13.39 12.57
CA GLY A 162 1.92 14.41 13.58
C GLY A 162 0.66 14.18 14.39
N LYS A 163 0.37 15.10 15.30
CA LYS A 163 -0.85 15.10 16.11
C LYS A 163 -1.26 16.50 16.50
N THR A 164 -2.57 16.75 16.50
CA THR A 164 -3.14 18.02 16.97
C THR A 164 -2.78 18.27 18.43
N ILE A 165 -2.52 19.54 18.77
CA ILE A 165 -2.21 19.99 20.12
C ILE A 165 -2.91 21.31 20.41
N VAL A 166 -2.87 21.75 21.67
CA VAL A 166 -3.28 23.09 22.08
C VAL A 166 -2.08 24.03 22.14
N ASN A 167 -2.29 25.31 21.84
CA ASN A 167 -1.24 26.32 21.96
C ASN A 167 -1.01 26.74 23.42
N SER A 168 0.07 27.51 23.69
CA SER A 168 0.44 27.91 25.05
C SER A 168 -0.64 28.74 25.74
N LYS A 169 -1.38 29.59 25.01
CA LYS A 169 -2.47 30.40 25.56
C LYS A 169 -3.66 29.52 25.99
N GLN A 170 -4.08 28.60 25.13
CA GLN A 170 -5.14 27.64 25.41
C GLN A 170 -4.79 26.76 26.61
N LEU A 171 -3.57 26.22 26.64
CA LEU A 171 -3.10 25.39 27.76
C LEU A 171 -3.10 26.17 29.08
N ALA A 172 -2.62 27.41 29.09
CA ALA A 172 -2.63 28.26 30.27
C ALA A 172 -4.06 28.56 30.76
N ALA A 173 -5.01 28.79 29.85
CA ALA A 173 -6.41 28.98 30.21
C ALA A 173 -7.04 27.71 30.81
N LEU A 174 -6.74 26.54 30.24
CA LEU A 174 -7.22 25.26 30.74
C LEU A 174 -6.66 24.94 32.13
N LYS A 175 -5.35 25.15 32.36
CA LYS A 175 -4.70 24.94 33.67
C LYS A 175 -5.25 25.82 34.79
N LYS A 176 -5.80 27.00 34.46
CA LYS A 176 -6.51 27.86 35.44
C LYS A 176 -7.87 27.31 35.84
N LYS A 177 -8.52 26.56 34.95
CA LYS A 177 -9.89 26.04 35.15
C LYS A 177 -9.91 24.61 35.71
N PHE A 178 -8.93 23.79 35.34
CA PHE A 178 -8.85 22.38 35.70
C PHE A 178 -7.57 22.11 36.49
N THR A 179 -7.72 21.78 37.77
CA THR A 179 -6.61 21.40 38.66
C THR A 179 -6.39 19.89 38.71
N ASP A 180 -7.43 19.10 38.42
CA ASP A 180 -7.34 17.65 38.27
C ASP A 180 -6.69 17.26 36.93
N SER A 181 -5.70 16.37 36.97
CA SER A 181 -4.92 15.98 35.80
C SER A 181 -5.77 15.29 34.72
N LEU A 182 -6.74 14.45 35.11
CA LEU A 182 -7.58 13.73 34.15
C LEU A 182 -8.59 14.68 33.49
N ALA A 183 -9.19 15.57 34.26
CA ALA A 183 -10.09 16.61 33.76
C ALA A 183 -9.35 17.58 32.82
N LEU A 184 -8.12 17.96 33.16
CA LEU A 184 -7.28 18.80 32.31
C LEU A 184 -6.97 18.08 30.99
N GLN A 185 -6.59 16.81 31.02
CA GLN A 185 -6.32 16.04 29.81
C GLN A 185 -7.55 15.97 28.89
N LYS A 186 -8.73 15.63 29.44
CA LYS A 186 -9.98 15.61 28.68
C LYS A 186 -10.32 16.97 28.06
N ALA A 187 -10.04 18.06 28.79
CA ALA A 187 -10.26 19.41 28.28
C ALA A 187 -9.27 19.76 27.15
N ILE A 188 -8.00 19.35 27.25
CA ILE A 188 -7.01 19.50 26.18
C ILE A 188 -7.45 18.72 24.94
N ASP A 189 -7.85 17.45 25.11
CA ASP A 189 -8.31 16.59 24.02
C ASP A 189 -9.55 17.16 23.33
N SER A 190 -10.45 17.75 24.10
CA SER A 190 -11.63 18.43 23.56
C SER A 190 -11.25 19.69 22.77
N VAL A 191 -10.38 20.55 23.32
CA VAL A 191 -10.01 21.83 22.71
C VAL A 191 -9.21 21.66 21.42
N ARG A 192 -8.24 20.75 21.38
CA ARG A 192 -7.43 20.51 20.16
C ARG A 192 -8.26 19.97 18.98
N MET A 193 -9.44 19.41 19.26
CA MET A 193 -10.34 18.85 18.26
C MET A 193 -11.47 19.79 17.82
N VAL A 194 -11.64 20.96 18.45
CA VAL A 194 -12.78 21.87 18.17
C VAL A 194 -12.86 22.24 16.70
N VAL A 195 -11.74 22.67 16.11
CA VAL A 195 -11.71 23.07 14.69
C VAL A 195 -11.80 21.84 13.78
N VAL A 196 -11.04 20.77 14.08
CA VAL A 196 -11.10 19.53 13.30
C VAL A 196 -12.54 19.01 13.16
N ASN A 197 -13.28 18.97 14.27
CA ASN A 197 -14.66 18.49 14.29
C ASN A 197 -15.66 19.44 13.61
N SER A 198 -15.29 20.70 13.36
CA SER A 198 -16.15 21.68 12.69
C SER A 198 -15.93 21.75 11.18
N ILE A 199 -14.82 21.17 10.68
CA ILE A 199 -14.52 21.07 9.25
C ILE A 199 -15.61 20.24 8.55
N GLN A 200 -16.11 20.79 7.47
CA GLN A 200 -17.04 20.19 6.53
C GLN A 200 -16.38 20.01 5.17
N ARG A 201 -16.99 19.19 4.32
CA ARG A 201 -16.52 19.01 2.95
C ARG A 201 -16.50 20.38 2.22
N LEU A 202 -15.42 20.64 1.49
CA LEU A 202 -15.15 21.90 0.78
C LEU A 202 -14.75 23.10 1.66
N ASP A 203 -14.57 22.91 2.97
CA ASP A 203 -13.83 23.91 3.76
C ASP A 203 -12.39 24.00 3.27
N THR A 204 -11.81 25.19 3.40
CA THR A 204 -10.60 25.60 2.69
C THR A 204 -9.44 25.77 3.67
N ILE A 205 -8.29 25.21 3.30
CA ILE A 205 -7.00 25.54 3.90
C ILE A 205 -6.59 26.89 3.31
N GLU A 206 -6.58 27.93 4.13
CA GLU A 206 -6.15 29.26 3.72
C GLU A 206 -4.64 29.30 3.55
N THR A 207 -3.91 28.77 4.53
CA THR A 207 -2.47 28.51 4.44
C THR A 207 -2.00 27.53 5.53
N ILE A 208 -0.78 27.03 5.40
CA ILE A 208 -0.10 26.23 6.44
C ILE A 208 1.16 26.95 6.88
N LYS A 209 1.15 27.41 8.14
CA LYS A 209 2.29 28.10 8.74
C LYS A 209 3.14 27.12 9.54
N VAL A 210 4.40 26.97 9.14
CA VAL A 210 5.35 26.10 9.85
C VAL A 210 6.04 26.88 10.97
N ILE A 211 6.14 26.27 12.15
CA ILE A 211 6.71 26.88 13.35
C ILE A 211 7.89 26.02 13.80
N ARG A 212 9.08 26.65 13.88
CA ARG A 212 10.35 26.00 14.23
C ARG A 212 10.83 26.45 15.60
N ILE A 213 10.89 25.53 16.56
CA ILE A 213 11.30 25.80 17.95
C ILE A 213 12.51 24.95 18.31
N GLY A 214 13.54 25.56 18.88
CA GLY A 214 14.83 24.90 19.14
C GLY A 214 15.81 25.02 17.98
N SER A 215 17.07 24.63 18.21
CA SER A 215 18.11 24.65 17.18
C SER A 215 17.89 23.59 16.10
N GLU A 216 17.55 22.36 16.49
CA GLU A 216 17.33 21.25 15.54
C GLU A 216 16.21 21.56 14.54
N ALA A 217 15.05 22.04 15.00
CA ALA A 217 13.94 22.39 14.12
C ALA A 217 14.26 23.58 13.19
N LYS A 218 15.10 24.53 13.65
CA LYS A 218 15.53 25.67 12.82
C LYS A 218 16.53 25.27 11.73
N SER A 219 17.30 24.21 11.97
CA SER A 219 18.25 23.64 11.02
C SER A 219 17.65 22.51 10.18
N PHE A 220 16.34 22.25 10.29
CA PHE A 220 15.66 21.24 9.49
C PHE A 220 15.52 21.75 8.04
N ASP A 221 16.38 21.26 7.16
CA ASP A 221 16.33 21.55 5.71
C ASP A 221 15.38 20.56 5.03
N GLU A 222 14.11 20.94 4.93
CA GLU A 222 13.09 20.07 4.38
C GLU A 222 13.33 19.69 2.91
N ALA A 223 13.94 20.56 2.10
CA ALA A 223 14.16 20.30 0.69
C ALA A 223 15.27 19.25 0.50
N GLU A 224 16.41 19.45 1.16
CA GLU A 224 17.54 18.52 1.10
C GLU A 224 17.18 17.16 1.73
N ILE A 225 16.49 17.17 2.89
CA ILE A 225 16.06 15.94 3.56
C ILE A 225 15.12 15.15 2.66
N PHE A 226 14.11 15.80 2.06
CA PHE A 226 13.17 15.12 1.18
C PHE A 226 13.87 14.54 -0.04
N ASP A 227 14.72 15.31 -0.73
CA ASP A 227 15.44 14.87 -1.92
C ASP A 227 16.38 13.69 -1.64
N THR A 228 17.10 13.76 -0.52
CA THR A 228 18.01 12.69 -0.08
C THR A 228 17.24 11.42 0.23
N LYS A 229 16.16 11.52 1.01
CA LYS A 229 15.36 10.35 1.42
C LYS A 229 14.60 9.72 0.25
N LEU A 230 14.10 10.55 -0.67
CA LEU A 230 13.45 10.08 -1.88
C LEU A 230 14.42 9.29 -2.76
N SER A 231 15.65 9.77 -2.90
CA SER A 231 16.70 9.08 -3.68
C SER A 231 17.09 7.74 -3.04
N GLN A 232 17.31 7.73 -1.71
CA GLN A 232 17.58 6.50 -0.95
C GLN A 232 16.43 5.48 -1.07
N PHE A 233 15.19 5.97 -1.07
CA PHE A 233 14.02 5.13 -1.25
C PHE A 233 14.00 4.48 -2.64
N ALA A 234 14.21 5.27 -3.70
CA ALA A 234 14.23 4.77 -5.07
C ALA A 234 15.32 3.69 -5.30
N GLU A 235 16.53 3.92 -4.80
CA GLU A 235 17.62 2.93 -4.85
C GLU A 235 17.23 1.62 -4.14
N SER A 236 16.58 1.72 -2.97
CA SER A 236 16.13 0.54 -2.22
C SER A 236 15.02 -0.24 -2.95
N GLU A 237 14.16 0.43 -3.70
CA GLU A 237 13.09 -0.21 -4.48
C GLU A 237 13.68 -0.98 -5.66
N GLU A 238 14.64 -0.41 -6.39
CA GLU A 238 15.34 -1.09 -7.47
C GLU A 238 16.06 -2.36 -6.98
N ASP A 239 16.77 -2.27 -5.85
CA ASP A 239 17.44 -3.42 -5.24
C ASP A 239 16.44 -4.53 -4.83
N ARG A 240 15.27 -4.14 -4.30
CA ARG A 240 14.21 -5.10 -3.95
C ARG A 240 13.64 -5.79 -5.19
N LEU A 241 13.33 -5.03 -6.24
CA LEU A 241 12.81 -5.58 -7.50
C LEU A 241 13.84 -6.51 -8.15
N LYS A 242 15.12 -6.16 -8.11
CA LYS A 242 16.21 -7.03 -8.57
C LYS A 242 16.26 -8.33 -7.76
N LYS A 243 16.20 -8.25 -6.42
CA LYS A 243 16.19 -9.44 -5.56
C LYS A 243 14.99 -10.34 -5.80
N GLU A 244 13.80 -9.76 -5.99
CA GLU A 244 12.59 -10.53 -6.33
C GLU A 244 12.73 -11.22 -7.70
N LYS A 245 13.29 -10.52 -8.69
CA LYS A 245 13.60 -11.10 -10.00
C LYS A 245 14.63 -12.23 -9.92
N ASP A 246 15.65 -12.08 -9.08
CA ASP A 246 16.67 -13.12 -8.86
C ASP A 246 16.05 -14.35 -8.17
N ILE A 247 15.18 -14.14 -7.17
CA ILE A 247 14.43 -15.22 -6.50
C ILE A 247 13.52 -15.94 -7.49
N GLU A 248 12.79 -15.21 -8.33
CA GLU A 248 11.89 -15.78 -9.33
C GLU A 248 12.66 -16.53 -10.42
N THR A 249 13.83 -16.02 -10.82
CA THR A 249 14.73 -16.69 -11.78
C THR A 249 15.27 -18.00 -11.20
N ALA A 250 15.68 -18.01 -9.93
CA ALA A 250 16.13 -19.21 -9.24
C ALA A 250 14.99 -20.23 -9.07
N ARG A 251 13.80 -19.77 -8.68
CA ARG A 251 12.59 -20.61 -8.59
C ARG A 251 12.25 -21.24 -9.94
N TYR A 252 12.20 -20.45 -11.01
CA TYR A 252 11.82 -20.94 -12.33
C TYR A 252 12.87 -21.89 -12.93
N SER A 253 14.16 -21.61 -12.73
CA SER A 253 15.25 -22.53 -13.14
C SER A 253 15.13 -23.89 -12.44
N LYS A 254 14.85 -23.89 -11.13
CA LYS A 254 14.61 -25.13 -10.39
C LYS A 254 13.37 -25.87 -10.90
N TYR A 255 12.27 -25.14 -11.11
CA TYR A 255 11.03 -25.69 -11.67
C TYR A 255 11.27 -26.37 -13.02
N LEU A 256 12.07 -25.80 -13.92
CA LEU A 256 12.38 -26.42 -15.23
C LEU A 256 13.13 -27.75 -15.07
N ALA A 257 14.11 -27.83 -14.17
CA ALA A 257 14.83 -29.08 -13.91
C ALA A 257 13.92 -30.17 -13.31
N ASP A 258 13.11 -29.80 -12.31
CA ASP A 258 12.16 -30.71 -11.67
C ASP A 258 11.07 -31.15 -12.67
N LYS A 259 10.66 -30.24 -13.57
CA LYS A 259 9.71 -30.50 -14.65
C LYS A 259 10.22 -31.55 -15.61
N ASP A 260 11.43 -31.40 -16.14
CA ASP A 260 11.98 -32.36 -17.10
C ASP A 260 12.05 -33.77 -16.49
N ALA A 261 12.48 -33.86 -15.22
CA ALA A 261 12.54 -35.12 -14.49
C ALA A 261 11.15 -35.74 -14.27
N PHE A 262 10.17 -34.96 -13.85
CA PHE A 262 8.82 -35.46 -13.57
C PHE A 262 8.07 -35.84 -14.86
N LEU A 263 8.15 -35.04 -15.92
CA LEU A 263 7.49 -35.33 -17.19
C LEU A 263 8.05 -36.60 -17.85
N ALA A 264 9.37 -36.81 -17.76
CA ALA A 264 9.99 -38.06 -18.19
C ALA A 264 9.48 -39.26 -17.39
N LYS A 265 9.38 -39.14 -16.05
CA LYS A 265 8.81 -40.17 -15.18
C LYS A 265 7.35 -40.46 -15.49
N MET A 266 6.61 -39.47 -15.98
CA MET A 266 5.21 -39.59 -16.36
C MET A 266 5.01 -40.03 -17.82
N ASP A 267 6.06 -40.48 -18.53
CA ASP A 267 5.98 -40.98 -19.90
C ASP A 267 5.47 -39.95 -20.94
N GLU A 268 5.75 -38.66 -20.75
CA GLU A 268 5.29 -37.60 -21.69
C GLU A 268 5.75 -37.87 -23.14
N SER A 269 6.93 -38.46 -23.34
CA SER A 269 7.46 -38.78 -24.67
C SER A 269 6.60 -39.76 -25.48
N LYS A 270 5.71 -40.53 -24.82
CA LYS A 270 4.77 -41.45 -25.46
C LYS A 270 3.43 -40.79 -25.80
N ALA A 271 3.23 -39.54 -25.38
CA ALA A 271 1.98 -38.81 -25.57
C ALA A 271 1.88 -38.26 -27.01
N THR A 272 0.65 -38.20 -27.54
CA THR A 272 0.38 -37.53 -28.81
C THR A 272 0.22 -36.04 -28.58
N LYS A 273 0.98 -35.23 -29.33
CA LYS A 273 0.91 -33.77 -29.27
C LYS A 273 -0.14 -33.22 -30.24
N THR A 274 -0.93 -32.26 -29.78
CA THR A 274 -1.91 -31.52 -30.60
C THR A 274 -1.32 -30.17 -31.06
N ASP A 275 -2.04 -29.46 -31.93
CA ASP A 275 -1.62 -28.15 -32.45
C ASP A 275 -1.55 -27.07 -31.36
N SER A 276 -2.37 -27.18 -30.30
CA SER A 276 -2.31 -26.27 -29.15
C SER A 276 -1.12 -26.54 -28.23
N GLY A 277 -0.35 -27.60 -28.49
CA GLY A 277 0.77 -28.03 -27.66
C GLY A 277 0.38 -28.92 -26.47
N LEU A 278 -0.92 -29.16 -26.26
CA LEU A 278 -1.39 -30.21 -25.36
C LEU A 278 -0.77 -31.56 -25.77
N ARG A 279 -0.34 -32.36 -24.79
CA ARG A 279 0.01 -33.76 -25.03
C ARG A 279 -0.91 -34.69 -24.27
N ILE A 280 -1.35 -35.75 -24.95
CA ILE A 280 -2.32 -36.71 -24.43
C ILE A 280 -1.72 -38.11 -24.47
N LEU A 281 -1.58 -38.75 -23.31
CA LEU A 281 -1.19 -40.14 -23.17
C LEU A 281 -2.41 -40.96 -22.74
N LYS A 282 -2.84 -41.92 -23.56
CA LYS A 282 -3.95 -42.81 -23.20
C LYS A 282 -3.46 -43.90 -22.26
N LEU A 283 -4.04 -43.98 -21.06
CA LEU A 283 -3.68 -44.95 -20.02
C LEU A 283 -4.64 -46.16 -20.01
N LYS A 284 -5.91 -45.94 -20.34
CA LYS A 284 -6.94 -46.98 -20.43
C LYS A 284 -7.90 -46.67 -21.57
N SER A 285 -8.20 -47.68 -22.38
CA SER A 285 -9.04 -47.56 -23.57
C SER A 285 -10.38 -48.28 -23.35
N ASN A 286 -11.46 -47.67 -23.83
CA ASN A 286 -12.78 -48.29 -23.86
C ASN A 286 -13.56 -47.84 -25.11
N PRO A 287 -13.31 -48.45 -26.27
CA PRO A 287 -13.90 -48.01 -27.54
C PRO A 287 -15.44 -48.09 -27.58
N SER A 288 -16.03 -49.00 -26.81
CA SER A 288 -17.49 -49.16 -26.70
C SER A 288 -18.14 -48.16 -25.74
N GLY A 289 -17.34 -47.38 -24.99
CA GLY A 289 -17.84 -46.36 -24.07
C GLY A 289 -18.56 -45.22 -24.78
N LYS A 290 -19.54 -44.62 -24.09
CA LYS A 290 -20.23 -43.41 -24.55
C LYS A 290 -19.21 -42.26 -24.66
N LYS A 291 -19.19 -41.56 -25.79
CA LYS A 291 -18.32 -40.40 -25.99
C LYS A 291 -18.81 -39.21 -25.15
N VAL A 292 -17.87 -38.43 -24.61
CA VAL A 292 -18.12 -37.13 -23.98
C VAL A 292 -18.94 -36.23 -24.90
N VAL A 293 -19.89 -35.51 -24.32
CA VAL A 293 -20.79 -34.57 -25.00
C VAL A 293 -20.72 -33.26 -24.24
N ASP A 294 -20.47 -32.16 -24.97
CA ASP A 294 -20.11 -30.87 -24.37
C ASP A 294 -21.19 -30.35 -23.39
N ASN A 295 -22.47 -30.52 -23.75
CA ASN A 295 -23.64 -29.99 -23.05
C ASN A 295 -24.27 -30.92 -21.99
N LYS A 296 -23.51 -31.92 -21.52
CA LYS A 296 -23.98 -32.84 -20.48
C LYS A 296 -23.03 -32.84 -19.29
N PRO A 297 -23.56 -33.07 -18.06
CA PRO A 297 -22.72 -33.35 -16.91
C PRO A 297 -21.86 -34.60 -17.14
N ILE A 298 -20.58 -34.50 -16.78
CA ILE A 298 -19.57 -35.55 -16.89
C ILE A 298 -19.02 -35.80 -15.50
N GLN A 299 -19.05 -37.06 -15.06
CA GLN A 299 -18.40 -37.48 -13.83
C GLN A 299 -17.03 -38.07 -14.15
N ALA A 300 -15.99 -37.58 -13.47
CA ALA A 300 -14.64 -38.09 -13.63
C ALA A 300 -13.90 -38.21 -12.30
N HIS A 301 -13.01 -39.19 -12.22
CA HIS A 301 -11.91 -39.11 -11.29
C HIS A 301 -10.74 -38.39 -11.94
N PHE A 302 -10.13 -37.48 -11.19
CA PHE A 302 -8.87 -36.87 -11.59
C PHE A 302 -7.85 -36.80 -10.44
N THR A 303 -6.59 -36.74 -10.84
CA THR A 303 -5.47 -36.26 -10.03
C THR A 303 -4.72 -35.17 -10.80
N LEU A 304 -4.45 -34.06 -10.12
CA LEU A 304 -3.79 -32.88 -10.66
C LEU A 304 -2.44 -32.67 -10.00
N TYR A 305 -1.41 -32.53 -10.82
CA TYR A 305 -0.06 -32.13 -10.44
C TYR A 305 0.34 -30.84 -11.17
N THR A 306 1.19 -30.04 -10.56
CA THR A 306 2.09 -29.18 -11.33
C THR A 306 3.18 -30.04 -11.96
N ALA A 307 3.72 -29.61 -13.11
CA ALA A 307 4.66 -30.40 -13.88
C ALA A 307 6.02 -30.63 -13.19
N ASP A 308 6.30 -29.96 -12.07
CA ASP A 308 7.44 -30.25 -11.16
C ASP A 308 7.17 -31.42 -10.19
N GLY A 309 6.02 -32.08 -10.32
CA GLY A 309 5.65 -33.26 -9.55
C GLY A 309 4.92 -33.00 -8.23
N LYS A 310 4.63 -31.73 -7.91
CA LYS A 310 3.81 -31.41 -6.75
C LYS A 310 2.33 -31.74 -7.03
N LYS A 311 1.77 -32.67 -6.27
CA LYS A 311 0.34 -33.01 -6.27
C LYS A 311 -0.46 -31.85 -5.67
N ILE A 312 -1.48 -31.37 -6.39
CA ILE A 312 -2.33 -30.26 -5.98
C ILE A 312 -3.68 -30.75 -5.46
N GLN A 313 -4.31 -31.65 -6.19
CA GLN A 313 -5.64 -32.15 -5.84
C GLN A 313 -5.85 -33.56 -6.41
N THR A 314 -6.63 -34.37 -5.71
CA THR A 314 -7.15 -35.63 -6.23
C THR A 314 -8.57 -35.86 -5.76
N THR A 315 -9.32 -36.63 -6.54
CA THR A 315 -10.67 -37.10 -6.20
C THR A 315 -10.67 -38.56 -5.74
N GLU A 316 -9.56 -39.28 -5.95
CA GLU A 316 -9.44 -40.70 -5.61
C GLU A 316 -9.39 -40.90 -4.08
N GLU A 317 -8.77 -39.99 -3.33
CA GLU A 317 -8.62 -40.09 -1.86
C GLU A 317 -9.95 -40.08 -1.10
N ASN A 318 -10.95 -39.36 -1.60
CA ASN A 318 -12.26 -39.24 -0.94
C ASN A 318 -13.37 -40.01 -1.67
N SER A 319 -13.03 -40.76 -2.74
CA SER A 319 -13.96 -41.55 -3.57
C SER A 319 -15.18 -40.77 -4.11
N LYS A 320 -15.12 -39.43 -4.15
CA LYS A 320 -16.18 -38.58 -4.71
C LYS A 320 -15.77 -38.10 -6.10
N PRO A 321 -16.49 -38.49 -7.16
CA PRO A 321 -16.23 -38.01 -8.51
C PRO A 321 -16.38 -36.49 -8.61
N PHE A 322 -15.55 -35.88 -9.47
CA PHE A 322 -15.72 -34.51 -9.88
C PHE A 322 -16.75 -34.45 -11.01
N VAL A 323 -17.74 -33.56 -10.87
CA VAL A 323 -18.79 -33.34 -11.86
C VAL A 323 -18.55 -32.01 -12.56
N PHE A 324 -18.45 -32.04 -13.88
CA PHE A 324 -18.25 -30.84 -14.71
C PHE A 324 -18.99 -30.96 -16.04
N GLN A 325 -19.15 -29.84 -16.72
CA GLN A 325 -19.72 -29.74 -18.06
C GLN A 325 -18.81 -28.83 -18.91
N LEU A 326 -18.61 -29.16 -20.19
CA LEU A 326 -17.58 -28.51 -21.00
C LEU A 326 -17.98 -27.12 -21.52
N ASP A 327 -19.28 -26.90 -21.74
CA ASP A 327 -19.86 -25.63 -22.18
C ASP A 327 -20.49 -24.82 -21.04
N ASP A 328 -20.19 -25.15 -19.78
CA ASP A 328 -20.59 -24.34 -18.63
C ASP A 328 -19.82 -23.00 -18.61
N GLU A 329 -20.55 -21.91 -18.89
CA GLU A 329 -20.02 -20.53 -18.89
C GLU A 329 -19.82 -19.97 -17.48
N GLU A 330 -20.58 -20.46 -16.48
CA GLU A 330 -20.44 -20.03 -15.08
C GLU A 330 -19.24 -20.71 -14.41
N ARG A 331 -18.84 -21.89 -14.89
CA ARG A 331 -17.71 -22.68 -14.39
C ARG A 331 -16.80 -23.14 -15.53
N PRO A 332 -16.11 -22.21 -16.21
CA PRO A 332 -15.28 -22.56 -17.35
C PRO A 332 -14.08 -23.42 -16.92
N MET A 333 -13.90 -24.56 -17.57
CA MET A 333 -12.67 -25.36 -17.45
C MET A 333 -11.53 -24.73 -18.25
N ILE A 334 -10.28 -24.96 -17.82
CA ILE A 334 -9.09 -24.50 -18.56
C ILE A 334 -9.05 -25.12 -19.97
N THR A 335 -8.56 -24.35 -20.94
CA THR A 335 -8.59 -24.70 -22.38
C THR A 335 -8.01 -26.07 -22.67
N GLY A 336 -6.80 -26.36 -22.16
CA GLY A 336 -6.14 -27.65 -22.41
C GLY A 336 -6.85 -28.83 -21.76
N PHE A 337 -7.55 -28.62 -20.63
CA PHE A 337 -8.36 -29.69 -20.02
C PHE A 337 -9.59 -29.97 -20.86
N LYS A 338 -10.32 -28.92 -21.30
CA LYS A 338 -11.48 -29.07 -22.21
C LYS A 338 -11.09 -29.83 -23.46
N GLU A 339 -10.01 -29.41 -24.11
CA GLU A 339 -9.48 -30.06 -25.31
C GLU A 339 -9.15 -31.54 -25.06
N GLY A 340 -8.44 -31.84 -23.97
CA GLY A 340 -7.97 -33.19 -23.67
C GLY A 340 -9.07 -34.19 -23.34
N VAL A 341 -10.16 -33.75 -22.70
CA VAL A 341 -11.26 -34.65 -22.30
C VAL A 341 -12.37 -34.77 -23.36
N LYS A 342 -12.47 -33.82 -24.30
CA LYS A 342 -13.55 -33.73 -25.30
C LYS A 342 -13.76 -35.01 -26.12
N ASN A 343 -12.68 -35.72 -26.44
CA ASN A 343 -12.73 -36.91 -27.27
C ASN A 343 -12.76 -38.23 -26.50
N LEU A 344 -12.80 -38.17 -25.16
CA LEU A 344 -12.80 -39.36 -24.33
C LEU A 344 -14.15 -40.06 -24.31
N ARG A 345 -14.12 -41.32 -23.89
CA ARG A 345 -15.27 -42.17 -23.66
C ARG A 345 -15.36 -42.60 -22.21
N VAL A 346 -16.56 -42.92 -21.75
CA VAL A 346 -16.79 -43.55 -20.44
C VAL A 346 -15.89 -44.78 -20.30
N GLY A 347 -15.17 -44.88 -19.18
CA GLY A 347 -14.21 -45.93 -18.87
C GLY A 347 -12.80 -45.70 -19.42
N GLU A 348 -12.57 -44.64 -20.19
CA GLU A 348 -11.22 -44.25 -20.61
C GLU A 348 -10.50 -43.45 -19.53
N LYS A 349 -9.20 -43.70 -19.40
CA LYS A 349 -8.28 -42.93 -18.56
C LYS A 349 -7.17 -42.36 -19.42
N VAL A 350 -6.86 -41.08 -19.25
CA VAL A 350 -5.77 -40.39 -19.94
C VAL A 350 -4.92 -39.59 -18.98
N ARG A 351 -3.68 -39.34 -19.37
CA ARG A 351 -2.81 -38.34 -18.79
C ARG A 351 -2.66 -37.18 -19.77
N LEU A 352 -3.01 -35.98 -19.33
CA LEU A 352 -2.92 -34.73 -20.08
C LEU A 352 -1.73 -33.94 -19.55
N PHE A 353 -0.85 -33.52 -20.46
CA PHE A 353 0.24 -32.60 -20.17
C PHE A 353 -0.11 -31.26 -20.80
N ILE A 354 -0.48 -30.31 -19.96
CA ILE A 354 -1.07 -29.03 -20.34
C ILE A 354 -0.02 -27.94 -20.14
N PRO A 355 0.53 -27.35 -21.22
CA PRO A 355 1.40 -26.19 -21.11
C PRO A 355 0.69 -25.01 -20.45
N TYR A 356 1.44 -24.20 -19.69
CA TYR A 356 0.88 -23.10 -18.91
C TYR A 356 0.00 -22.14 -19.73
N TYR A 357 0.33 -21.88 -21.00
CA TYR A 357 -0.39 -20.92 -21.86
C TYR A 357 -1.78 -21.40 -22.32
N ILE A 358 -2.07 -22.70 -22.24
CA ILE A 358 -3.45 -23.25 -22.37
C ILE A 358 -3.98 -23.77 -21.02
N GLY A 359 -3.27 -23.48 -19.92
CA GLY A 359 -3.64 -23.71 -18.53
C GLY A 359 -3.98 -22.40 -17.82
N PHE A 360 -3.17 -22.00 -16.83
CA PHE A 360 -3.39 -20.80 -16.01
C PHE A 360 -2.59 -19.55 -16.44
N GLY A 361 -1.71 -19.68 -17.44
CA GLY A 361 -1.00 -18.57 -18.06
C GLY A 361 0.28 -18.13 -17.36
N GLU A 362 0.65 -16.88 -17.64
CA GLU A 362 1.93 -16.26 -17.22
C GLU A 362 1.96 -15.87 -15.74
N ALA A 363 0.81 -15.53 -15.17
CA ALA A 363 0.70 -15.07 -13.79
C ALA A 363 0.47 -16.22 -12.81
N LYS A 364 0.76 -15.98 -11.53
CA LYS A 364 0.37 -16.88 -10.44
C LYS A 364 -1.15 -16.94 -10.36
N TYR A 365 -1.70 -18.15 -10.22
CA TYR A 365 -3.13 -18.37 -10.05
C TYR A 365 -3.38 -19.33 -8.88
N GLY A 366 -4.01 -18.85 -7.80
CA GLY A 366 -4.26 -19.67 -6.61
C GLY A 366 -3.00 -20.40 -6.09
N PRO A 367 -3.02 -21.75 -6.01
CA PRO A 367 -1.87 -22.54 -5.56
C PRO A 367 -0.79 -22.75 -6.65
N PHE A 368 -1.02 -22.30 -7.89
CA PHE A 368 -0.14 -22.51 -9.05
C PHE A 368 0.79 -21.30 -9.22
N PRO A 369 2.12 -21.49 -9.13
CA PRO A 369 3.09 -20.45 -9.48
C PRO A 369 2.94 -19.95 -10.94
N ALA A 370 3.55 -18.81 -11.24
CA ALA A 370 3.66 -18.29 -12.61
C ALA A 370 4.28 -19.33 -13.56
N LYS A 371 3.73 -19.43 -14.79
CA LYS A 371 4.17 -20.35 -15.86
C LYS A 371 4.15 -21.84 -15.45
N SER A 372 3.16 -22.25 -14.66
CA SER A 372 3.01 -23.65 -14.26
C SER A 372 2.31 -24.49 -15.33
N ASP A 373 3.01 -25.49 -15.85
CA ASP A 373 2.44 -26.56 -16.64
C ASP A 373 1.74 -27.54 -15.69
N LEU A 374 0.70 -28.19 -16.20
CA LEU A 374 -0.15 -29.08 -15.41
C LEU A 374 -0.09 -30.49 -15.98
N VAL A 375 -0.14 -31.47 -15.08
CA VAL A 375 -0.33 -32.88 -15.43
C VAL A 375 -1.63 -33.35 -14.78
N PHE A 376 -2.61 -33.67 -15.61
CA PHE A 376 -3.86 -34.29 -15.16
C PHE A 376 -3.85 -35.77 -15.51
N GLU A 377 -4.23 -36.62 -14.56
CA GLU A 377 -4.76 -37.93 -14.89
C GLU A 377 -6.26 -37.89 -14.72
N VAL A 378 -7.01 -38.28 -15.75
CA VAL A 378 -8.47 -38.17 -15.78
C VAL A 378 -9.06 -39.49 -16.25
N GLU A 379 -10.00 -40.05 -15.49
CA GLU A 379 -10.82 -41.20 -15.86
C GLU A 379 -12.29 -40.80 -15.92
N ILE A 380 -12.94 -40.99 -17.08
CA ILE A 380 -14.36 -40.68 -17.28
C ILE A 380 -15.20 -41.84 -16.74
N LEU A 381 -16.14 -41.54 -15.84
CA LEU A 381 -16.97 -42.55 -15.16
C LEU A 381 -18.38 -42.62 -15.72
N GLU A 382 -19.04 -41.47 -15.91
CA GLU A 382 -20.42 -41.40 -16.36
C GLU A 382 -20.69 -40.08 -17.09
N ILE A 383 -21.71 -40.07 -17.96
CA ILE A 383 -22.17 -38.88 -18.71
C ILE A 383 -23.70 -38.80 -18.64
N GLY A 384 -24.22 -37.64 -18.23
CA GLY A 384 -25.63 -37.28 -18.39
C GLY A 384 -26.60 -37.79 -17.33
N LYS A 385 -26.15 -38.03 -16.09
CA LYS A 385 -27.03 -38.21 -14.94
C LYS A 385 -26.79 -37.15 -13.88
#